data_AF-S8CVP6-F1
#
_entry.id   AF-S8CVP6-F1
#
_cell.length_a   1.000
_cell.length_b   1.000
_cell.length_c   1.000
_cell.angle_alpha   90.00
_cell.angle_beta   90.00
_cell.angle_gamma   90.00
#
_symmetry.space_group_name_H-M   'P 1'
#
loop_
_entity.id
_entity.type
_entity.pdbx_description
1 polymer ?
#
loop_
_entity_poly.entity_id
_entity_poly.type
_entity_poly.pdbx_seq_one_letter_code
_entity_poly.pdbx_strand_id
1 'polypeptide(L)' 'DDEVGKILQIKFLLNDENQNERTLIELLRKLVDMNTSFDALKETDIGRHVTRLRKHSSDDVRRLVKFLVRKWKQTVDEWV' A
#
# COMPACT_ATOMS: atom_id res chain seq x y z
N ASP A 1 14.78 -7.58 6.13
CA ASP A 1 14.45 -8.72 5.23
C ASP A 1 13.01 -9.23 5.28
N ASP A 2 12.41 -9.55 6.44
CA ASP A 2 11.03 -10.11 6.46
C ASP A 2 9.93 -9.09 6.07
N GLU A 3 10.10 -7.81 6.42
CA GLU A 3 9.14 -6.75 6.09
C GLU A 3 9.05 -6.48 4.57
N VAL A 4 10.20 -6.27 3.93
CA VAL A 4 10.31 -5.96 2.50
C VAL A 4 9.73 -7.09 1.65
N GLY A 5 10.02 -8.35 2.00
CA GLY A 5 9.47 -9.51 1.31
C GLY A 5 7.93 -9.56 1.35
N LYS A 6 7.34 -9.30 2.52
CA LYS A 6 5.88 -9.23 2.69
C LYS A 6 5.25 -8.10 1.87
N ILE A 7 5.88 -6.93 1.87
CA ILE A 7 5.40 -5.78 1.08
C ILE A 7 5.48 -6.08 -0.41
N LEU A 8 6.54 -6.73 -0.89
CA LEU A 8 6.66 -7.15 -2.29
C LEU A 8 5.60 -8.17 -2.68
N GLN A 9 5.26 -9.10 -1.79
CA GLN A 9 4.16 -10.04 -2.02
C GLN A 9 2.82 -9.31 -2.14
N ILE A 10 2.55 -8.37 -1.23
CA ILE A 10 1.34 -7.53 -1.31
C ILE A 10 1.34 -6.71 -2.60
N LYS A 11 2.47 -6.10 -2.97
CA LYS A 11 2.64 -5.33 -4.21
C LYS A 11 2.25 -6.15 -5.44
N PHE A 12 2.73 -7.38 -5.51
CA PHE A 12 2.43 -8.29 -6.61
C PHE A 12 0.93 -8.55 -6.70
N LEU A 13 0.29 -8.86 -5.57
CA LEU A 13 -1.15 -9.10 -5.52
C LEU A 13 -1.96 -7.83 -5.86
N LEU A 14 -1.56 -6.65 -5.41
CA LEU A 14 -2.25 -5.39 -5.74
C LEU A 14 -2.18 -5.03 -7.24
N ASN A 15 -1.27 -5.62 -8.01
CA ASN A 15 -1.16 -5.42 -9.46
C ASN A 15 -2.03 -6.39 -10.28
N ASP A 16 -2.62 -7.40 -9.67
CA ASP A 16 -3.47 -8.34 -10.38
C ASP A 16 -4.88 -7.74 -10.55
N GLU A 17 -5.25 -7.48 -11.80
CA GLU A 17 -6.53 -6.87 -12.18
C GLU A 17 -7.72 -7.80 -11.90
N ASN A 18 -7.49 -9.10 -11.73
CA ASN A 18 -8.52 -10.08 -11.40
C ASN A 18 -8.78 -10.19 -9.89
N GLN A 19 -8.06 -9.42 -9.07
CA GLN A 19 -8.28 -9.44 -7.63
C GLN A 19 -9.66 -8.90 -7.29
N ASN A 20 -10.35 -9.63 -6.43
CA ASN A 20 -11.62 -9.18 -5.92
C ASN A 20 -11.41 -8.05 -4.90
N GLU A 21 -12.46 -7.23 -4.75
CA GLU A 21 -12.47 -6.08 -3.85
C GLU A 21 -12.11 -6.43 -2.41
N ARG A 22 -12.63 -7.57 -1.91
CA ARG A 22 -12.38 -8.01 -0.53
C ARG A 22 -10.89 -8.29 -0.29
N THR A 23 -10.24 -8.96 -1.22
CA THR A 23 -8.81 -9.24 -1.15
C THR A 23 -8.00 -7.94 -1.23
N LEU A 24 -8.38 -7.00 -2.09
CA LEU A 24 -7.74 -5.67 -2.11
C LEU A 24 -7.85 -4.95 -0.76
N ILE A 25 -9.04 -4.97 -0.14
CA ILE A 25 -9.26 -4.38 1.18
C ILE A 25 -8.39 -5.05 2.25
N GLU A 26 -8.32 -6.38 2.27
CA GLU A 26 -7.49 -7.14 3.21
C GLU A 26 -6.00 -6.84 3.02
N LEU A 27 -5.52 -6.75 1.78
CA LEU A 27 -4.13 -6.39 1.46
C LEU A 27 -3.79 -4.96 1.87
N LEU A 28 -4.67 -4.00 1.59
CA LEU A 28 -4.49 -2.60 1.98
C LEU A 28 -4.52 -2.44 3.51
N ARG A 29 -5.40 -3.17 4.21
CA ARG A 29 -5.41 -3.20 5.69
C ARG A 29 -4.11 -3.76 6.25
N LYS A 30 -3.59 -4.84 5.69
CA LYS A 30 -2.27 -5.38 6.08
C LYS A 30 -1.18 -4.31 5.94
N LEU A 31 -1.16 -3.54 4.86
CA LEU A 31 -0.21 -2.42 4.71
C LEU A 31 -0.42 -1.30 5.75
N VAL A 32 -1.66 -1.06 6.18
CA VAL A 32 -1.97 -0.05 7.21
C VAL A 32 -1.43 -0.48 8.57
N ASP A 33 -1.65 -1.75 8.92
CA ASP A 33 -1.25 -2.35 10.18
C ASP A 33 0.27 -2.58 10.23
N MET A 34 0.90 -2.79 9.07
CA MET A 34 2.35 -2.81 8.95
C MET A 34 2.94 -1.41 9.18
N ASN A 35 4.00 -1.34 9.97
CA ASN A 35 4.75 -0.11 10.17
C ASN A 35 5.76 0.10 9.04
N THR A 36 5.28 0.42 7.84
CA THR A 36 6.12 0.58 6.65
C THR A 36 7.16 1.69 6.86
N SER A 37 8.43 1.31 6.94
CA SER A 37 9.54 2.25 7.08
C SER A 37 9.81 3.02 5.77
N PHE A 38 10.52 4.15 5.88
CA PHE A 38 10.96 4.92 4.70
C PHE A 38 11.80 4.05 3.74
N ASP A 39 12.75 3.30 4.27
CA ASP A 39 13.58 2.40 3.45
C ASP A 39 12.74 1.34 2.75
N ALA A 40 11.78 0.71 3.45
CA ALA A 40 10.87 -0.24 2.83
C ALA A 40 9.99 0.39 1.74
N LEU A 41 9.52 1.63 1.92
CA LEU A 41 8.78 2.36 0.88
C LEU A 41 9.64 2.60 -0.36
N LYS A 42 10.89 2.99 -0.17
CA LYS A 42 11.85 3.28 -1.23
C LYS A 42 12.27 2.01 -1.98
N GLU A 43 12.60 0.94 -1.25
CA GLU A 43 13.05 -0.33 -1.83
C GLU A 43 11.93 -1.04 -2.59
N THR A 44 10.71 -1.05 -2.04
CA THR A 44 9.60 -1.80 -2.63
C THR A 44 8.86 -1.04 -3.72
N ASP A 45 8.94 0.30 -3.75
CA ASP A 45 8.15 1.18 -4.63
C ASP A 45 6.63 0.85 -4.57
N ILE A 46 6.15 0.42 -3.40
CA ILE A 46 4.74 0.10 -3.15
C ILE A 46 3.85 1.36 -3.25
N GLY A 47 4.40 2.54 -2.93
CA GLY A 47 3.71 3.83 -2.97
C GLY A 47 3.03 4.12 -4.31
N ARG A 48 3.75 3.86 -5.41
CA ARG A 48 3.24 4.02 -6.78
C ARG A 48 2.05 3.11 -7.07
N HIS A 49 2.11 1.87 -6.57
CA HIS A 49 1.12 0.83 -6.81
C HIS A 49 -0.19 1.12 -6.08
N VAL A 50 -0.09 1.47 -4.79
CA VAL A 50 -1.25 1.89 -3.98
C VAL A 50 -1.89 3.16 -4.55
N THR A 51 -1.10 4.08 -5.10
CA THR A 51 -1.63 5.30 -5.71
C THR A 51 -2.51 5.03 -6.93
N ARG A 52 -2.29 3.95 -7.69
CA ARG A 52 -3.14 3.57 -8.83
C ARG A 52 -4.57 3.22 -8.39
N LEU A 53 -4.72 2.65 -7.20
CA LEU A 53 -6.02 2.25 -6.63
C LEU A 53 -6.83 3.45 -6.10
N ARG A 54 -6.33 4.68 -6.20
CA ARG A 54 -7.03 5.89 -5.73
C ARG A 54 -8.33 6.18 -6.46
N LYS A 55 -8.49 5.64 -7.69
CA LYS A 55 -9.70 5.75 -8.53
C LYS A 55 -10.54 4.47 -8.55
N HIS A 56 -10.26 3.50 -7.67
CA HIS A 56 -11.01 2.25 -7.61
C HIS A 56 -12.51 2.50 -7.33
N SER A 57 -13.40 1.64 -7.86
CA SER A 57 -14.86 1.78 -7.74
C SER A 57 -15.35 1.66 -6.29
N SER A 58 -14.72 0.79 -5.50
CA SER A 58 -15.00 0.63 -4.06
C SER A 58 -14.58 1.83 -3.21
N ASP A 59 -15.52 2.32 -2.41
CA ASP A 59 -15.30 3.40 -1.44
C ASP A 59 -14.31 3.01 -0.36
N ASP A 60 -14.38 1.77 0.12
CA ASP A 60 -13.49 1.24 1.17
C ASP A 60 -12.05 1.16 0.69
N VAL A 61 -11.82 0.67 -0.54
CA VAL A 61 -10.50 0.67 -1.18
C VAL A 61 -9.97 2.11 -1.27
N ARG A 62 -10.76 3.06 -1.79
CA ARG A 62 -10.33 4.46 -1.90
C ARG A 62 -10.00 5.08 -0.55
N ARG A 63 -10.76 4.76 0.51
CA ARG A 63 -10.53 5.25 1.87
C ARG A 63 -9.20 4.74 2.43
N LEU A 64 -8.93 3.44 2.31
CA LEU A 64 -7.68 2.83 2.76
C LEU A 64 -6.47 3.38 1.99
N VAL A 65 -6.58 3.51 0.66
CA VAL A 65 -5.54 4.12 -0.17
C VAL A 65 -5.22 5.55 0.27
N LYS A 66 -6.24 6.39 0.52
CA LYS A 66 -6.04 7.76 1.00
C LYS A 66 -5.34 7.80 2.36
N PHE A 67 -5.67 6.86 3.25
CA PHE A 67 -5.03 6.75 4.55
C PHE A 67 -3.55 6.37 4.43
N LEU A 68 -3.25 5.30 3.67
CA LEU A 68 -1.87 4.85 3.41
C LEU A 68 -1.01 5.96 2.80
N VAL A 69 -1.52 6.62 1.76
CA VAL A 69 -0.79 7.70 1.09
C VAL A 69 -0.49 8.85 2.05
N ARG A 70 -1.40 9.19 2.98
CA ARG A 70 -1.15 10.23 3.99
C ARG A 70 -0.09 9.79 5.00
N LYS A 71 -0.21 8.57 5.54
CA LYS A 71 0.76 7.99 6.48
C LYS A 71 2.16 7.97 5.87
N TRP A 72 2.29 7.44 4.65
CA TRP A 72 3.59 7.34 3.97
C TRP A 72 4.15 8.68 3.53
N LYS A 73 3.31 9.66 3.19
CA LYS A 73 3.78 11.03 2.96
C LYS A 73 4.43 11.60 4.22
N GLN A 74 3.77 11.48 5.37
CA GLN A 74 4.36 11.90 6.64
C GLN A 74 5.68 11.17 6.92
N THR A 75 5.72 9.85 6.71
CA THR A 75 6.96 9.06 6.84
C THR A 75 8.06 9.51 5.87
N VAL A 76 7.73 10.01 4.68
CA VAL A 76 8.75 10.54 3.76
C VAL A 76 9.17 11.96 4.16
N ASP A 77 8.21 12.80 4.53
CA ASP A 77 8.43 14.19 4.92
C ASP A 77 9.26 14.31 6.21
N GLU A 78 9.19 13.31 7.11
CA GLU A 78 10.04 13.24 8.31
C GLU A 78 11.52 12.89 8.00
N TRP A 79 11.81 12.36 6.82
CA TRP A 79 13.15 11.92 6.40
C TRP A 79 13.82 12.84 5.36
N VAL A 80 13.12 13.88 4.88
CA VAL A 80 13.59 14.88 3.91
C VAL A 80 13.83 16.22 4.60
#